data_AF-W6MNW7-F1
#
_entry.id   AF-W6MNW7-F1
#
_cell.length_a   1.000
_cell.length_b   1.000
_cell.length_c   1.000
_cell.angle_alpha   90.00
_cell.angle_beta   90.00
_cell.angle_gamma   90.00
#
_symmetry.space_group_name_H-M   'P 1'
#
loop_
_entity.id
_entity.type
_entity.pdbx_description
1 polymer ?
#
loop_
_entity_poly.entity_id
_entity_poly.type
_entity_poly.pdbx_seq_one_letter_code
_entity_poly.pdbx_strand_id
1 'polypeptide(L)'
;KQWYQRRVRGGKAPGEIGGRCLMVEAINRASWHEMNNYCRQAGGRLAVLQDANVLYFLIKFIQENGLATHNYWIGATDEEVEGVFKWVDGNQVRMGVTILGLLERL
;
A
#
# COMPACT_ATOMS: atom_id res chain seq x y z
N LYS A 1 -4.88 -16.14 -21.79
CA LYS A 1 -4.97 -16.42 -20.34
C LYS A 1 -3.58 -16.58 -19.68
N GLN A 2 -2.44 -16.18 -20.28
CA GLN A 2 -1.88 -14.83 -20.45
C GLN A 2 -1.70 -13.98 -19.17
N TRP A 3 -1.43 -14.61 -18.03
CA TRP A 3 -0.72 -13.99 -16.89
C TRP A 3 0.70 -13.60 -17.32
N TYR A 4 0.76 -12.56 -18.16
CA TYR A 4 1.88 -12.07 -18.94
C TYR A 4 3.19 -12.19 -18.17
N GLN A 5 4.01 -13.11 -18.64
CA GLN A 5 5.27 -13.54 -18.04
C GLN A 5 6.36 -12.47 -18.21
N ARG A 6 6.16 -11.28 -17.64
CA ARG A 6 7.24 -10.33 -17.41
C ARG A 6 7.39 -10.14 -15.91
N ARG A 7 8.15 -11.06 -15.32
CA ARG A 7 8.90 -10.82 -14.08
C ARG A 7 9.78 -9.60 -14.32
N VAL A 8 9.27 -8.42 -13.98
CA VAL A 8 10.13 -7.26 -13.70
C VAL A 8 10.73 -7.58 -12.33
N ARG A 9 12.07 -7.66 -12.30
CA ARG A 9 12.88 -8.13 -11.18
C ARG A 9 12.29 -7.70 -9.82
N GLY A 10 11.77 -8.67 -9.07
CA GLY A 10 11.47 -8.52 -7.64
C GLY A 10 10.00 -8.34 -7.22
N GLY A 11 9.15 -7.73 -8.03
CA GLY A 11 7.74 -7.49 -7.64
C GLY A 11 6.87 -8.73 -7.79
N LYS A 12 6.16 -9.16 -6.72
CA LYS A 12 5.05 -10.12 -6.87
C LYS A 12 3.92 -9.44 -7.66
N ALA A 13 3.29 -10.17 -8.58
CA ALA A 13 2.14 -9.64 -9.33
C ALA A 13 1.02 -9.20 -8.38
N PRO A 14 0.20 -8.19 -8.77
CA PRO A 14 -0.96 -7.78 -7.98
C PRO A 14 -1.85 -8.98 -7.66
N GLY A 15 -2.17 -9.18 -6.39
CA GLY A 15 -3.03 -10.24 -5.88
C GLY A 15 -4.32 -9.68 -5.30
N GLU A 16 -5.34 -10.53 -5.18
CA GLU A 16 -6.56 -10.18 -4.46
C GLU A 16 -6.33 -10.29 -2.95
N ILE A 17 -6.48 -9.18 -2.23
CA ILE A 17 -6.30 -9.07 -0.79
C ILE A 17 -7.50 -8.28 -0.23
N GLY A 18 -8.32 -8.94 0.58
CA GLY A 18 -9.52 -8.33 1.17
C GLY A 18 -10.50 -7.77 0.15
N GLY A 19 -10.67 -8.44 -1.00
CA GLY A 19 -11.56 -8.01 -2.08
C GLY A 19 -11.02 -6.86 -2.93
N ARG A 20 -9.73 -6.52 -2.80
CA ARG A 20 -9.06 -5.52 -3.65
C ARG A 20 -7.82 -6.07 -4.31
N CYS A 21 -7.49 -5.54 -5.48
CA CYS A 21 -6.23 -5.83 -6.15
C CYS A 21 -5.12 -4.98 -5.52
N LEU A 22 -4.19 -5.63 -4.80
CA LEU A 22 -3.06 -4.99 -4.14
C LEU A 22 -1.75 -5.62 -4.60
N MET A 23 -0.71 -4.79 -4.72
CA MET A 23 0.65 -5.22 -4.99
C MET A 23 1.53 -4.77 -3.83
N VAL A 24 2.30 -5.70 -3.27
CA VAL A 24 3.24 -5.44 -2.18
C VAL A 24 4.65 -5.41 -2.77
N GLU A 25 5.22 -4.22 -2.85
CA GLU A 25 6.59 -4.00 -3.30
C GLU A 25 7.52 -3.91 -2.07
N ALA A 26 8.37 -4.92 -1.90
CA ALA A 26 9.22 -5.07 -0.71
C ALA A 26 10.71 -4.83 -1.00
N ILE A 27 11.10 -4.68 -2.28
CA ILE A 27 12.50 -4.61 -2.70
C ILE A 27 12.88 -3.19 -3.04
N ASN A 28 12.02 -2.46 -3.76
CA ASN A 28 12.33 -1.09 -4.15
C ASN A 28 12.25 -0.13 -2.96
N ARG A 29 13.39 0.48 -2.60
CA ARG A 29 13.48 1.52 -1.58
C ARG A 29 13.57 2.87 -2.27
N ALA A 30 12.47 3.60 -2.28
CA ALA A 30 12.39 4.92 -2.89
C ALA A 30 11.51 5.83 -2.03
N SER A 31 11.49 7.13 -2.33
CA SER A 31 10.62 8.10 -1.67
C SER A 31 9.13 7.78 -1.93
N TRP A 32 8.25 8.36 -1.11
CA TRP A 32 6.81 8.27 -1.32
C TRP A 32 6.40 8.68 -2.74
N HIS A 33 6.97 9.78 -3.22
CA HIS A 33 6.74 10.31 -4.56
C HIS A 33 7.13 9.33 -5.67
N GLU A 34 8.33 8.75 -5.57
CA GLU A 34 8.82 7.77 -6.53
C GLU A 34 7.95 6.50 -6.52
N MET A 35 7.53 6.04 -5.34
CA MET A 35 6.67 4.86 -5.22
C MET A 35 5.24 5.11 -5.70
N ASN A 36 4.71 6.32 -5.50
CA ASN A 36 3.43 6.73 -6.07
C ASN A 36 3.49 6.74 -7.60
N ASN A 37 4.57 7.29 -8.17
CA ASN A 37 4.78 7.28 -9.62
C ASN A 37 4.96 5.84 -10.15
N TYR A 38 5.71 5.00 -9.44
CA TYR A 38 5.88 3.58 -9.77
C TYR A 38 4.53 2.86 -9.85
N CYS A 39 3.67 3.01 -8.85
CA CYS A 39 2.32 2.43 -8.87
C CYS A 39 1.46 2.98 -10.02
N ARG A 40 1.57 4.27 -10.33
CA ARG A 40 0.86 4.90 -11.48
C ARG A 40 1.32 4.34 -12.82
N GLN A 41 2.62 4.14 -13.00
CA GLN A 41 3.19 3.52 -14.21
C GLN A 41 2.74 2.06 -14.37
N ALA A 42 2.46 1.37 -13.25
CA ALA A 42 1.90 0.03 -13.25
C ALA A 42 0.36 0.00 -13.47
N GLY A 43 -0.28 1.13 -13.74
CA GLY A 43 -1.73 1.23 -13.94
C GLY A 43 -2.55 1.30 -12.64
N GLY A 44 -1.90 1.56 -11.50
CA GLY A 44 -2.54 1.67 -10.18
C GLY A 44 -2.18 2.97 -9.46
N ARG A 45 -2.20 2.92 -8.12
CA ARG A 45 -1.79 4.01 -7.22
C ARG A 45 -1.40 3.41 -5.87
N LEU A 46 -0.72 4.17 -5.02
CA LEU A 46 -0.48 3.74 -3.64
C LEU A 46 -1.81 3.42 -2.93
N ALA A 47 -1.77 2.43 -2.05
CA ALA A 47 -2.98 1.85 -1.48
C ALA A 47 -3.71 2.84 -0.56
N VAL A 48 -5.01 3.04 -0.84
CA VAL A 48 -5.93 3.78 0.05
C VAL A 48 -6.57 2.77 1.00
N LEU A 49 -6.18 2.76 2.27
CA LEU A 49 -6.60 1.72 3.23
C LEU A 49 -7.66 2.27 4.19
N GLN A 50 -8.88 2.43 3.67
CA GLN A 50 -10.03 2.94 4.45
C GLN A 50 -10.94 1.82 4.99
N ASP A 51 -10.73 0.58 4.55
CA ASP A 51 -11.51 -0.58 4.95
C ASP A 51 -10.69 -1.48 5.90
N ALA A 52 -11.22 -1.72 7.09
CA ALA A 52 -10.58 -2.54 8.11
C ALA A 52 -10.37 -4.00 7.65
N ASN A 53 -11.26 -4.54 6.82
CA ASN A 53 -11.09 -5.89 6.25
C ASN A 53 -9.89 -5.93 5.32
N VAL A 54 -9.75 -4.94 4.43
CA VAL A 54 -8.61 -4.85 3.52
C VAL A 54 -7.31 -4.74 4.32
N LEU A 55 -7.28 -3.92 5.37
CA LEU A 55 -6.12 -3.80 6.25
C LEU A 55 -5.78 -5.13 6.95
N TYR A 56 -6.78 -5.80 7.53
CA TYR A 56 -6.60 -7.09 8.19
C TYR A 56 -5.98 -8.13 7.25
N PHE A 57 -6.55 -8.28 6.06
CA PHE A 57 -6.03 -9.23 5.07
C PHE A 57 -4.66 -8.84 4.52
N LEU A 58 -4.36 -7.54 4.40
CA LEU A 58 -3.04 -7.06 4.00
C LEU A 58 -1.97 -7.38 5.05
N ILE A 59 -2.25 -7.12 6.33
CA ILE A 59 -1.34 -7.44 7.43
C ILE A 59 -1.11 -8.96 7.47
N LYS A 60 -2.18 -9.75 7.40
CA LYS A 60 -2.08 -11.22 7.35
C LYS A 60 -1.23 -11.69 6.17
N PHE A 61 -1.45 -11.13 4.97
CA PHE A 61 -0.64 -11.42 3.79
C PHE A 61 0.84 -11.12 4.01
N ILE A 62 1.17 -9.96 4.60
CA ILE A 62 2.56 -9.56 4.91
C ILE A 62 3.20 -10.56 5.88
N GLN A 63 2.49 -10.95 6.94
CA GLN A 63 2.99 -11.89 7.95
C GLN A 63 3.22 -13.29 7.36
N GLU A 64 2.23 -13.85 6.67
CA GLU A 64 2.29 -15.21 6.10
C GLU A 64 3.37 -15.34 5.01
N ASN A 65 3.75 -14.23 4.37
CA ASN A 65 4.79 -14.22 3.34
C ASN A 65 6.18 -13.83 3.86
N GLY A 66 6.37 -13.69 5.19
CA GLY A 66 7.66 -13.33 5.78
C GLY A 66 8.12 -11.92 5.41
N LEU A 67 7.18 -11.02 5.13
CA LEU A 67 7.42 -9.67 4.65
C LEU A 67 7.39 -8.62 5.76
N ALA A 68 7.08 -9.03 7.00
CA ALA A 68 6.85 -8.14 8.15
C ALA A 68 8.07 -7.31 8.59
N THR A 69 9.27 -7.59 8.09
CA THR A 69 10.50 -6.85 8.43
C THR A 69 10.74 -5.62 7.55
N HIS A 70 9.82 -5.29 6.65
CA HIS A 70 9.93 -4.17 5.72
C HIS A 70 8.94 -3.05 6.06
N ASN A 71 9.33 -1.82 5.75
CA ASN A 71 8.44 -0.67 5.79
C ASN A 71 7.80 -0.46 4.41
N TYR A 72 6.52 -0.12 4.38
CA TYR A 72 5.75 0.02 3.15
C TYR A 72 5.13 1.41 3.05
N TRP A 73 5.26 2.01 1.86
CA TRP A 73 4.51 3.21 1.54
C TRP A 73 3.05 2.88 1.28
N ILE A 74 2.16 3.67 1.91
CA ILE A 74 0.73 3.67 1.63
C ILE A 74 0.34 5.01 1.01
N GLY A 75 -0.88 5.09 0.49
CA GLY A 75 -1.34 6.26 -0.25
C GLY A 75 -1.71 7.46 0.63
N ALA A 76 -1.22 7.57 1.86
CA ALA A 76 -1.46 8.73 2.72
C ALA A 76 -0.24 9.66 2.74
N THR A 77 -0.47 10.96 2.65
CA THR A 77 0.55 12.02 2.76
C THR A 77 -0.07 13.26 3.42
N ASP A 78 0.73 14.03 4.14
CA ASP A 78 0.39 15.33 4.73
C ASP A 78 1.20 16.48 4.13
N GLU A 79 1.89 16.25 3.00
CA GLU A 79 2.73 17.25 2.32
C GLU A 79 1.97 18.53 1.91
N GLU A 80 0.64 18.48 1.80
CA GLU A 80 -0.17 19.67 1.56
C GLU A 80 -0.34 20.55 2.80
N VAL A 81 -0.60 19.93 3.96
CA VAL A 81 -0.84 20.59 5.24
C VAL A 81 -0.37 19.65 6.34
N GLU A 82 0.74 19.99 6.99
CA GLU A 82 1.33 19.23 8.09
C GLU A 82 0.27 18.86 9.15
N GLY A 83 0.24 17.57 9.52
CA GLY A 83 -0.75 17.05 10.47
C GLY A 83 -2.14 16.77 9.89
N VAL A 84 -2.38 17.08 8.60
CA VAL A 84 -3.62 16.76 7.88
C VAL A 84 -3.33 15.76 6.77
N PHE A 85 -3.36 14.47 7.12
CA PHE A 85 -3.18 13.40 6.15
C PHE A 85 -4.34 13.32 5.16
N LYS A 86 -4.00 13.21 3.87
CA LYS A 86 -4.90 12.93 2.77
C LYS A 86 -4.46 11.68 2.02
N TRP A 87 -5.43 10.93 1.55
CA TRP A 87 -5.22 9.83 0.65
C TRP A 87 -4.93 10.32 -0.78
N VAL A 88 -4.24 9.52 -1.59
CA VAL A 88 -4.01 9.77 -3.03
C VAL A 88 -5.29 9.86 -3.87
N ASP A 89 -6.45 9.61 -3.28
CA ASP A 89 -7.77 9.82 -3.90
C ASP A 89 -8.40 11.18 -3.55
N GLY A 90 -7.71 12.01 -2.76
CA GLY A 90 -8.14 13.33 -2.32
C GLY A 90 -8.95 13.33 -1.01
N ASN A 91 -9.37 12.16 -0.51
CA ASN A 91 -10.13 12.08 0.72
C ASN A 91 -9.22 12.26 1.94
N GLN A 92 -9.69 12.99 2.95
CA GLN A 92 -8.98 13.12 4.22
C GLN A 92 -8.91 11.77 4.95
N VAL A 93 -7.79 11.50 5.61
CA VAL A 93 -7.66 10.32 6.46
C VAL A 93 -8.51 10.51 7.72
N ARG A 94 -9.41 9.55 7.99
CA ARG A 94 -10.23 9.57 9.20
C ARG A 94 -9.38 9.12 10.39
N MET A 95 -8.88 10.08 11.17
CA MET A 95 -8.08 9.87 12.39
C MET A 95 -8.82 9.14 13.54
N GLY A 96 -10.08 8.74 13.36
CA GLY A 96 -10.90 8.04 14.36
C GLY A 96 -11.01 6.53 14.19
N VAL A 97 -10.44 5.95 13.14
CA VAL A 97 -10.40 4.48 12.95
C VAL A 97 -8.99 4.02 13.26
N THR A 98 -8.89 2.97 14.08
CA THR A 98 -7.68 2.25 14.54
C THR A 98 -6.64 1.89 13.46
N ILE A 99 -6.85 2.23 12.20
CA ILE A 99 -5.99 1.92 11.05
C ILE A 99 -4.60 2.56 11.16
N LEU A 100 -4.51 3.85 11.51
CA LEU A 100 -3.20 4.49 11.70
C LEU A 100 -2.52 4.03 12.99
N GLY A 101 -3.29 3.90 14.09
CA GLY A 101 -2.75 3.38 15.36
C GLY A 101 -2.33 1.89 15.31
N LEU A 102 -2.83 1.11 14.35
CA LEU A 102 -2.37 -0.25 14.07
C LEU A 102 -1.08 -0.25 13.23
N LEU A 103 -0.91 0.73 12.34
CA LEU A 103 0.29 0.87 11.51
C LEU A 103 1.49 1.43 12.29
N GLU A 104 1.27 2.23 13.34
CA GLU A 104 2.34 2.68 14.25
C GLU A 104 2.83 1.59 15.23
N ARG A 105 2.09 0.48 15.33
CA ARG A 105 2.39 -0.65 16.23
C ARG A 105 2.95 -1.88 15.51
N LEU A 106 3.13 -1.80 14.19
CA LEU A 106 3.77 -2.82 13.35
C LEU A 106 5.13 -2.30 12.89
#